data_AF-A0A7S3J6B1-F1
#
_entry.id   AF-A0A7S3J6B1-F1
#
_cell.length_a   1.000
_cell.length_b   1.000
_cell.length_c   1.000
_cell.angle_alpha   90.00
_cell.angle_beta   90.00
_cell.angle_gamma   90.00
#
_symmetry.space_group_name_H-M   'P 1'
#
loop_
_entity.id
_entity.type
_entity.pdbx_description
1 polymer ?
#
loop_
_entity_poly.entity_id
_entity_poly.type
_entity_poly.pdbx_seq_one_letter_code
_entity_poly.pdbx_strand_id
1 'polypeptide(L)'
;THMAFDERSKTLAVGNSNGYVVLFKAEEGDKSVKLNSIAQIAPTDEIPCTSLGTLFRGDNLLVACFSNGTVKIFTFSGDLVCDIGAHSRNINAVTCHPSR
;
A
#
# COMPACT_ATOMS: atom_id res chain seq x y z
N THR A 1 2.90 -4.14 -10.90
CA THR A 1 3.64 -3.32 -9.91
C THR A 1 2.88 -2.02 -9.76
N HIS A 2 2.49 -1.67 -8.54
CA HIS A 2 1.66 -0.49 -8.25
C HIS A 2 2.33 0.33 -7.15
N MET A 3 2.04 1.62 -7.12
CA MET A 3 2.61 2.53 -6.13
C MET A 3 1.58 3.56 -5.68
N ALA A 4 1.68 3.99 -4.43
CA ALA A 4 0.88 5.06 -3.87
C ALA A 4 1.76 5.92 -2.96
N PHE A 5 1.56 7.24 -2.96
CA PHE A 5 2.38 8.18 -2.21
C PHE A 5 1.52 9.01 -1.27
N ASP A 6 1.98 9.14 -0.02
CA ASP A 6 1.43 10.08 0.95
C ASP A 6 2.36 11.29 1.08
N GLU A 7 1.84 12.45 0.68
CA GLU A 7 2.55 13.73 0.75
C GLU A 7 2.73 14.23 2.19
N ARG A 8 1.80 13.93 3.10
CA ARG A 8 1.86 14.39 4.49
C ARG A 8 2.94 13.65 5.27
N SER A 9 2.98 12.32 5.14
CA SER A 9 4.03 11.52 5.77
C SER A 9 5.29 11.42 4.93
N LYS A 10 5.30 11.91 3.68
CA LYS A 10 6.41 11.72 2.73
C LYS A 10 6.77 10.23 2.59
N THR A 11 5.76 9.36 2.48
CA THR A 11 5.94 7.91 2.40
C THR A 11 5.42 7.38 1.08
N LEU A 12 6.26 6.60 0.39
CA LEU A 12 5.91 5.87 -0.83
C LEU A 12 5.67 4.40 -0.49
N ALA A 13 4.50 3.87 -0.84
CA ALA A 13 4.20 2.45 -0.81
C ALA A 13 4.35 1.85 -2.20
N VAL A 14 5.03 0.71 -2.30
CA VAL A 14 5.26 -0.01 -3.56
C VAL A 14 4.89 -1.48 -3.40
N GLY A 15 3.95 -1.94 -4.23
CA GLY A 15 3.48 -3.32 -4.24
C GLY A 15 4.17 -4.13 -5.34
N ASN A 16 4.67 -5.32 -4.99
CA ASN A 16 5.38 -6.20 -5.91
C ASN A 16 4.56 -7.44 -6.35
N SER A 17 5.14 -8.23 -7.26
CA SER A 17 4.53 -9.46 -7.80
C SER A 17 4.41 -10.60 -6.79
N ASN A 18 5.13 -10.51 -5.68
CA ASN A 18 5.10 -11.53 -4.62
C ASN A 18 4.13 -11.14 -3.50
N GLY A 19 3.38 -10.04 -3.68
CA GLY A 19 2.39 -9.55 -2.74
C GLY A 19 2.91 -8.68 -1.61
N TYR A 20 4.22 -8.46 -1.55
CA TYR A 20 4.81 -7.57 -0.56
C TYR A 20 4.46 -6.12 -0.89
N VAL A 21 4.26 -5.34 0.17
CA VAL A 21 4.25 -3.89 0.08
C VAL A 21 5.45 -3.34 0.83
N VAL A 22 6.32 -2.64 0.13
CA VAL A 22 7.49 -1.99 0.72
C VAL A 22 7.19 -0.51 0.89
N LEU A 23 7.45 0.01 2.08
CA LEU A 23 7.29 1.42 2.42
C LEU A 23 8.65 2.10 2.41
N PHE A 24 8.71 3.25 1.72
CA PHE A 24 9.89 4.09 1.64
C PHE A 24 9.60 5.47 2.21
N LYS A 25 10.49 5.98 3.05
CA LYS A 25 10.48 7.39 3.44
C LYS A 25 11.25 8.20 2.39
N ALA A 26 10.60 9.25 1.88
CA ALA A 26 11.23 10.25 1.05
C ALA A 26 11.93 11.29 1.93
N GLU A 27 13.24 11.41 1.75
CA GLU A 27 14.08 12.44 2.36
C GLU A 27 14.55 13.38 1.27
N GLU A 28 14.19 14.66 1.41
CA GLU A 28 14.54 15.70 0.47
C GLU A 28 16.01 16.11 0.66
N GLY A 29 16.79 15.97 -0.40
CA GLY A 29 18.10 16.60 -0.54
C GLY A 29 18.01 17.80 -1.47
N ASP A 30 19.12 18.51 -1.62
CA ASP A 30 19.19 19.78 -2.37
C ASP A 30 18.71 19.67 -3.83
N LYS A 31 18.99 18.53 -4.51
CA LYS A 31 18.59 18.29 -5.92
C LYS A 31 18.05 16.88 -6.18
N SER A 32 17.83 16.10 -5.13
CA SER A 32 17.39 14.72 -5.24
C SER A 32 16.55 14.30 -4.04
N VAL A 33 15.67 13.33 -4.26
CA VAL A 33 14.94 12.68 -3.17
C VAL A 33 15.54 11.32 -2.95
N LYS A 34 15.96 11.05 -1.72
CA LYS A 34 16.40 9.72 -1.31
C LYS A 34 15.20 8.95 -0.78
N LEU A 35 15.03 7.72 -1.24
CA LEU A 35 14.02 6.80 -0.74
C LEU A 35 14.68 5.75 0.15
N ASN A 36 14.44 5.83 1.46
CA ASN A 36 14.93 4.84 2.41
C ASN A 36 13.81 3.86 2.73
N SER A 37 14.05 2.55 2.58
CA SER A 37 13.08 1.54 3.03
C SER A 37 12.91 1.62 4.54
N ILE A 38 11.67 1.74 5.00
CA ILE A 38 11.33 1.86 6.43
C ILE A 38 10.53 0.69 6.96
N ALA A 39 9.79 -0.02 6.10
CA ALA A 39 9.02 -1.19 6.46
C ALA A 39 8.74 -2.06 5.25
N GLN A 40 8.52 -3.35 5.50
CA GLN A 40 8.08 -4.31 4.50
C GLN A 40 6.91 -5.10 5.08
N ILE A 41 5.76 -4.97 4.44
CA ILE A 41 4.54 -5.70 4.77
C ILE A 41 4.54 -6.97 3.92
N ALA A 42 4.72 -8.10 4.58
CA ALA A 42 4.65 -9.40 3.95
C ALA A 42 3.20 -9.92 4.01
N PRO A 43 2.60 -10.33 2.90
CA PRO A 43 1.36 -11.08 2.94
C PRO A 43 1.61 -12.45 3.57
N THR A 44 0.57 -13.08 4.12
CA THR A 44 0.63 -14.45 4.63
C THR A 44 0.94 -15.48 3.54
N ASP A 45 0.57 -15.16 2.30
CA ASP A 45 0.71 -16.01 1.13
C ASP A 45 1.31 -15.17 -0.01
N GLU A 46 2.12 -15.78 -0.89
CA GLU A 46 2.72 -15.11 -2.05
C GLU A 46 1.66 -14.83 -3.14
N ILE A 47 0.82 -13.83 -2.89
CA ILE A 47 -0.28 -13.45 -3.79
C ILE A 47 0.04 -12.07 -4.37
N PRO A 48 0.20 -11.92 -5.70
CA PRO A 48 0.58 -10.67 -6.32
C PRO A 48 -0.26 -9.46 -5.89
N CYS A 49 0.42 -8.36 -5.55
CA CYS A 49 -0.22 -7.07 -5.32
C CYS A 49 -0.60 -6.44 -6.67
N THR A 50 -1.89 -6.33 -6.89
CA THR A 50 -2.52 -5.88 -8.14
C THR A 50 -3.00 -4.44 -8.10
N SER A 51 -3.12 -3.82 -6.94
CA SER A 51 -3.38 -2.38 -6.84
C SER A 51 -3.05 -1.85 -5.45
N LEU A 52 -2.73 -0.56 -5.35
CA LEU A 52 -2.49 0.14 -4.10
C LEU A 52 -3.27 1.46 -4.07
N GLY A 53 -3.76 1.83 -2.89
CA GLY A 53 -4.37 3.12 -2.61
C GLY A 53 -4.06 3.60 -1.20
N THR A 54 -4.19 4.90 -0.97
CA THR A 54 -4.05 5.50 0.36
C THR A 54 -5.40 6.05 0.81
N LEU A 55 -5.77 5.78 2.06
CA LEU A 55 -6.99 6.27 2.68
C LEU A 55 -6.63 7.21 3.83
N PHE A 56 -7.11 8.44 3.76
CA PHE A 56 -6.83 9.49 4.73
C PHE A 56 -8.05 9.70 5.64
N ARG A 57 -8.22 8.83 6.63
CA ARG A 57 -9.35 8.91 7.57
C ARG A 57 -8.87 8.91 9.02
N GLY A 58 -8.43 10.08 9.47
CA GLY A 58 -7.84 10.25 10.82
C GLY A 58 -6.44 9.66 10.86
N ASP A 59 -6.36 8.33 10.83
CA ASP A 59 -5.13 7.58 10.63
C ASP A 59 -4.88 7.38 9.13
N ASN A 60 -3.62 7.52 8.72
CA ASN A 60 -3.20 7.19 7.37
C ASN A 60 -3.23 5.67 7.23
N LEU A 61 -4.00 5.17 6.25
CA LEU A 61 -4.13 3.76 5.97
C LEU A 61 -3.70 3.45 4.53
N LEU A 62 -3.18 2.25 4.34
CA LEU A 62 -2.80 1.70 3.05
C LEU A 62 -3.80 0.61 2.65
N VAL A 63 -4.34 0.71 1.45
CA VAL A 63 -5.22 -0.30 0.86
C VAL A 63 -4.45 -1.06 -0.21
N ALA A 64 -4.33 -2.38 -0.06
CA ALA A 64 -3.69 -3.26 -1.02
C ALA A 64 -4.69 -4.28 -1.57
N CYS A 65 -4.71 -4.43 -2.89
CA CYS A 65 -5.58 -5.36 -3.58
C CYS A 65 -4.77 -6.46 -4.24
N PHE A 66 -5.28 -7.69 -4.19
CA PHE A 66 -4.53 -8.88 -4.57
C PHE A 66 -5.18 -9.64 -5.73
N SER A 67 -4.38 -10.45 -6.41
CA SER A 67 -4.83 -11.25 -7.56
C SER A 67 -5.85 -12.34 -7.21
N ASN A 68 -5.97 -12.72 -5.93
CA ASN A 68 -6.98 -13.64 -5.43
C ASN A 68 -8.34 -12.96 -5.12
N GLY A 69 -8.45 -11.65 -5.32
CA GLY A 69 -9.68 -10.90 -5.05
C GLY A 69 -9.83 -10.39 -3.62
N THR A 70 -8.80 -10.53 -2.79
CA THR A 70 -8.77 -9.96 -1.45
C THR A 70 -8.31 -8.50 -1.46
N VAL A 71 -8.82 -7.74 -0.51
CA VAL A 71 -8.36 -6.39 -0.18
C VAL A 71 -7.90 -6.39 1.26
N LYS A 72 -6.65 -6.00 1.50
CA LYS A 72 -6.12 -5.83 2.85
C LYS A 72 -5.87 -4.36 3.13
N ILE A 73 -6.21 -3.94 4.33
CA ILE A 73 -6.00 -2.57 4.81
C ILE A 73 -4.96 -2.63 5.91
N PHE A 74 -3.92 -1.81 5.80
CA PHE A 74 -2.81 -1.75 6.73
C PHE A 74 -2.63 -0.35 7.31
N THR A 75 -2.05 -0.27 8.50
CA THR A 75 -1.43 0.96 8.98
C THR A 75 -0.11 1.19 8.22
N PHE A 76 0.38 2.43 8.17
CA PHE A 76 1.73 2.71 7.65
C PHE A 76 2.87 2.18 8.56
N SER A 77 2.55 1.69 9.76
CA SER A 77 3.48 0.95 10.61
C SER A 77 3.60 -0.53 10.19
N GLY A 78 2.71 -1.00 9.31
CA GLY A 78 2.70 -2.36 8.79
C GLY A 78 1.68 -3.30 9.42
N ASP A 79 0.88 -2.81 10.37
CA ASP A 79 -0.14 -3.62 11.04
C ASP A 79 -1.34 -3.86 10.12
N LEU A 80 -1.83 -5.11 10.07
CA LEU A 80 -3.06 -5.43 9.36
C LEU A 80 -4.28 -4.95 10.16
N VAL A 81 -5.05 -4.03 9.58
CA VAL A 81 -6.28 -3.49 10.16
C VAL A 81 -7.49 -4.33 9.73
N CYS A 82 -7.54 -4.74 8.46
CA CYS A 82 -8.69 -5.46 7.91
C CYS A 82 -8.29 -6.33 6.72
N ASP A 83 -9.00 -7.46 6.56
CA ASP A 83 -8.90 -8.37 5.42
C ASP A 83 -10.30 -8.65 4.87
N ILE A 84 -10.50 -8.36 3.59
CA ILE A 84 -11.80 -8.32 2.94
C ILE A 84 -11.76 -9.20 1.68
N GLY A 85 -12.58 -10.25 1.67
CA GLY A 85 -12.85 -11.04 0.45
C GLY A 85 -13.80 -10.28 -0.49
N ALA A 86 -13.28 -9.30 -1.23
CA ALA A 86 -14.10 -8.40 -2.05
C ALA A 86 -14.56 -9.04 -3.36
N HIS A 87 -13.71 -9.85 -3.98
CA HIS A 87 -13.96 -10.49 -5.27
C HIS A 87 -13.51 -11.95 -5.27
N SER A 88 -14.04 -12.75 -6.21
CA SER A 88 -13.60 -14.14 -6.44
C SER A 88 -12.39 -14.26 -7.38
N ARG A 89 -11.90 -13.14 -7.90
CA ARG A 89 -10.81 -13.02 -8.89
C ARG A 89 -10.05 -11.70 -8.71
N ASN A 90 -9.01 -11.51 -9.52
CA ASN A 90 -8.12 -10.36 -9.47
C ASN A 90 -8.84 -9.00 -9.49
N ILE A 91 -8.40 -8.11 -8.61
CA ILE A 91 -8.83 -6.72 -8.56
C ILE A 91 -7.90 -5.91 -9.45
N ASN A 92 -8.45 -5.22 -10.44
CA ASN A 92 -7.64 -4.52 -11.44
C ASN A 92 -7.20 -3.12 -10.98
N ALA A 93 -8.04 -2.45 -10.19
CA ALA A 93 -7.78 -1.10 -9.74
C ALA A 93 -8.54 -0.83 -8.44
N VAL A 94 -7.97 0.03 -7.60
CA VAL A 94 -8.64 0.59 -6.43
C VAL A 94 -8.44 2.10 -6.42
N THR A 95 -9.47 2.82 -6.01
CA THR A 95 -9.37 4.23 -5.69
C THR A 95 -10.03 4.44 -4.34
N CYS A 96 -9.41 5.25 -3.50
CA CYS A 96 -9.94 5.61 -2.19
C CYS A 96 -10.52 7.02 -2.30
N HIS A 97 -11.73 7.22 -1.78
CA HIS A 97 -12.30 8.56 -1.75
C HIS A 97 -11.49 9.41 -0.76
N PRO A 98 -11.15 10.67 -1.10
CA PRO A 98 -10.24 11.49 -0.30
C PRO A 98 -10.73 11.80 1.12
N SER A 99 -12.03 11.59 1.39
CA SER A 99 -12.64 11.87 2.70
C SER A 99 -13.56 10.77 3.24
N ARG A 100 -13.68 9.61 2.55
CA ARG A 100 -14.58 8.53 2.98
C ARG A 100 -13.97 7.15 2.78
#